data_AF-A0AAD7D182-F1
#
_entry.id   AF-A0AAD7D182-F1
#
_cell.length_a   1.000
_cell.length_b   1.000
_cell.length_c   1.000
_cell.angle_alpha   90.00
_cell.angle_beta   90.00
_cell.angle_gamma   90.00
#
_symmetry.space_group_name_H-M   'P 1'
#
loop_
_entity.id
_entity.type
_entity.pdbx_description
1 polymer ?
#
loop_
_entity_poly.entity_id
_entity_poly.type
_entity_poly.pdbx_seq_one_letter_code
_entity_poly.pdbx_strand_id
1 'polypeptide(L)' 'YLPPYSPDYDPIEEGFSAFKAWVRAHRDYTDGAMAGGPNADSPYAMIWRGVYASMTAEKAHGWFSHAGYI' A
#
# COMPACT_ATOMS: atom_id res chain seq x y z
N TYR A 1 -2.66 -11.89 19.74
CA TYR A 1 -4.10 -11.57 19.85
C TYR A 1 -4.23 -10.08 19.65
N LEU A 2 -4.94 -9.63 18.61
CA LEU A 2 -5.16 -8.21 18.34
C LEU A 2 -6.46 -7.78 19.05
N PRO A 3 -6.44 -6.85 20.01
CA PRO A 3 -7.66 -6.37 20.62
C PRO A 3 -8.56 -5.69 19.57
N PRO A 4 -9.90 -5.69 19.73
CA PRO A 4 -10.78 -4.93 18.85
C PRO A 4 -10.38 -3.44 18.82
N TYR A 5 -10.52 -2.80 17.64
CA TYR A 5 -10.21 -1.37 17.44
C TYR A 5 -8.78 -0.96 17.81
N SER A 6 -7.82 -1.83 17.52
CA SER A 6 -6.39 -1.62 17.78
C SER A 6 -5.58 -1.44 16.49
N PRO A 7 -5.94 -0.48 15.61
CA PRO A 7 -5.24 -0.29 14.34
C PRO A 7 -3.77 0.08 14.53
N ASP A 8 -3.42 0.73 15.63
CA ASP A 8 -2.04 1.09 15.97
C ASP A 8 -1.14 -0.14 16.24
N TYR A 9 -1.75 -1.28 16.55
CA TYR A 9 -1.06 -2.55 16.75
C TYR A 9 -1.13 -3.44 15.51
N ASP A 10 -1.62 -2.96 14.37
CA ASP A 10 -1.68 -3.71 13.11
C ASP A 10 -0.82 -3.06 12.02
N PRO A 11 0.40 -3.57 11.77
CA PRO A 11 1.34 -3.07 10.76
C PRO A 11 0.74 -2.98 9.35
N ILE A 12 -0.33 -3.74 9.06
CA ILE A 12 -0.98 -3.67 7.75
C ILE A 12 -1.62 -2.31 7.50
N GLU A 13 -2.05 -1.60 8.54
CA GLU A 13 -2.67 -0.27 8.42
C GLU A 13 -1.68 0.76 7.88
N GLU A 14 -0.44 0.74 8.38
CA GLU A 14 0.64 1.57 7.85
C GLU A 14 1.01 1.17 6.43
N GLY A 15 1.02 -0.12 6.13
CA GLY A 15 1.18 -0.64 4.78
C GLY A 15 0.13 -0.09 3.81
N PHE A 16 -1.15 -0.19 4.15
CA PHE A 16 -2.24 0.36 3.34
C PHE A 16 -2.17 1.89 3.24
N SER A 17 -1.75 2.57 4.30
CA SER A 17 -1.49 4.01 4.27
C SER A 17 -0.42 4.38 3.25
N ALA A 18 0.71 3.64 3.23
CA ALA A 18 1.79 3.83 2.27
C ALA A 18 1.34 3.53 0.83
N PHE A 19 0.55 2.48 0.61
CA PHE A 19 -0.02 2.17 -0.71
C PHE A 19 -0.97 3.27 -1.19
N LYS A 20 -1.88 3.74 -0.32
CA LYS A 20 -2.77 4.88 -0.64
C LYS A 20 -1.99 6.14 -0.97
N ALA A 21 -0.89 6.41 -0.26
CA ALA A 21 -0.01 7.53 -0.57
C ALA A 21 0.66 7.37 -1.94
N TRP A 22 1.12 6.16 -2.28
CA TRP A 22 1.67 5.86 -3.60
C TRP A 22 0.64 6.08 -4.72
N VAL A 23 -0.59 5.60 -4.55
CA VAL A 23 -1.69 5.81 -5.51
C VAL A 23 -1.95 7.29 -5.74
N ARG A 24 -1.98 8.09 -4.67
CA ARG A 24 -2.16 9.56 -4.77
C ARG A 24 -1.01 10.23 -5.52
N ALA A 25 0.22 9.79 -5.29
CA ALA A 25 1.40 10.32 -5.98
C ALA A 25 1.47 9.90 -7.46
N HIS A 26 0.81 8.80 -7.84
CA HIS A 26 0.79 8.25 -9.20
C HIS A 26 -0.61 8.36 -9.83
N ARG A 27 -1.37 9.41 -9.47
CA ARG A 27 -2.78 9.57 -9.84
C ARG A 27 -3.03 9.35 -11.33
N ASP A 28 -2.26 9.99 -12.22
CA ASP A 28 -2.49 9.88 -13.67
C ASP A 28 -2.31 8.44 -14.18
N TYR A 29 -1.34 7.73 -13.63
CA TYR A 29 -1.13 6.31 -13.93
C TYR A 29 -2.29 5.45 -13.40
N THR A 30 -2.71 5.67 -12.15
CA THR A 30 -3.84 4.95 -11.54
C THR A 30 -5.13 5.22 -12.30
N ASP A 31 -5.45 6.48 -12.61
CA ASP A 31 -6.64 6.86 -13.36
C ASP A 31 -6.65 6.21 -14.74
N GLY A 32 -5.49 6.19 -15.42
CA GLY A 32 -5.31 5.51 -16.70
C GLY A 32 -5.58 4.00 -16.62
N ALA A 33 -5.02 3.33 -15.62
CA ALA A 33 -5.25 1.90 -15.39
C ALA A 33 -6.72 1.57 -15.07
N MET A 34 -7.40 2.45 -14.32
CA MET A 34 -8.81 2.27 -13.96
C MET A 34 -9.78 2.58 -15.11
N ALA A 35 -9.43 3.49 -16.02
CA ALA A 35 -10.26 3.85 -17.18
C ALA A 35 -10.31 2.77 -18.27
N GLY A 36 -9.33 1.86 -18.31
CA GLY A 36 -9.36 0.67 -19.20
C GLY A 36 -9.19 0.97 -20.69
N GLY A 37 -8.35 1.96 -21.04
CA GLY A 37 -8.05 2.30 -22.44
C GLY A 37 -7.19 1.25 -23.17
N PRO A 38 -7.05 1.35 -24.52
CA PRO A 38 -6.33 0.35 -25.33
C PRO A 38 -4.86 0.13 -24.93
N ASN A 39 -4.24 1.14 -24.33
CA ASN A 39 -2.84 1.13 -23.87
C ASN A 39 -2.73 1.21 -22.34
N ALA A 40 -3.84 1.05 -21.62
CA ALA A 40 -3.82 1.10 -20.16
C ALA A 40 -3.27 -0.21 -19.61
N ASP A 41 -2.36 -0.11 -18.63
CA ASP A 41 -2.02 -1.24 -17.79
C ASP A 41 -3.27 -1.75 -17.08
N SER A 42 -3.33 -3.06 -16.82
CA SER A 42 -4.45 -3.61 -16.04
C SER A 42 -4.45 -3.06 -14.61
N PRO A 43 -5.63 -2.86 -13.99
CA PRO A 43 -5.71 -2.50 -12.57
C PRO A 43 -4.91 -3.44 -11.65
N TYR A 44 -4.84 -4.73 -12.00
CA TYR A 44 -4.02 -5.71 -11.29
C TYR A 44 -2.52 -5.40 -11.35
N ALA A 45 -2.01 -5.04 -12.53
CA ALA A 45 -0.60 -4.64 -12.68
C ALA A 45 -0.30 -3.34 -11.91
N MET A 46 -1.23 -2.38 -11.90
CA MET A 46 -1.12 -1.15 -11.13
C MET A 46 -1.05 -1.42 -9.62
N ILE A 47 -1.94 -2.28 -9.09
CA ILE A 47 -1.93 -2.67 -7.67
C ILE A 47 -0.60 -3.36 -7.33
N TRP A 48 -0.18 -4.32 -8.16
CA TRP A 48 1.09 -5.02 -7.96
C TRP A 48 2.25 -4.04 -7.87
N ARG A 49 2.37 -3.14 -8.85
CA ARG A 49 3.41 -2.11 -8.86
C ARG A 49 3.38 -1.24 -7.61
N GLY A 50 2.20 -0.76 -7.22
CA GLY A 50 2.06 0.12 -6.07
C GLY A 50 2.45 -0.57 -4.77
N VAL A 51 2.00 -1.81 -4.55
CA VAL A 51 2.35 -2.60 -3.36
C VAL A 51 3.87 -2.78 -3.25
N TYR A 52 4.53 -3.26 -4.31
CA TYR A 52 5.99 -3.49 -4.28
C TYR A 52 6.80 -2.21 -4.18
N ALA A 53 6.30 -1.08 -4.71
CA ALA A 53 6.95 0.21 -4.57
C ALA A 53 6.75 0.83 -3.18
N SER A 54 5.59 0.61 -2.53
CA SER A 54 5.26 1.26 -1.26
C SER A 54 5.63 0.44 -0.03
N MET A 55 5.60 -0.89 -0.10
CA MET A 55 5.81 -1.82 1.02
C MET A 55 7.17 -2.52 0.92
N THR A 56 8.26 -1.76 1.14
CA THR A 56 9.61 -2.32 1.16
C THR A 56 9.90 -3.06 2.48
N ALA A 57 10.90 -3.94 2.48
CA ALA A 57 11.32 -4.66 3.70
C ALA A 57 11.72 -3.71 4.85
N GLU A 58 12.40 -2.61 4.51
CA GLU A 58 12.80 -1.58 5.49
C GLU A 58 11.58 -0.90 6.14
N LYS A 59 10.58 -0.53 5.33
CA LYS A 59 9.34 0.05 5.84
C LYS A 59 8.55 -0.95 6.68
N ALA A 60 8.45 -2.20 6.22
CA ALA A 60 7.80 -3.27 6.97
C ALA A 60 8.44 -3.44 8.35
N HIS A 61 9.77 -3.49 8.42
CA HIS A 61 10.49 -3.54 9.70
C HIS A 61 10.13 -2.35 10.61
N GLY A 62 10.07 -1.14 10.06
CA GLY A 62 9.63 0.05 10.77
C GLY A 62 8.22 -0.08 11.36
N TRP A 63 7.26 -0.57 10.57
CA TRP A 63 5.87 -0.75 11.00
C TRP A 63 5.72 -1.84 12.07
N PHE A 64 6.46 -2.94 11.96
CA PHE A 64 6.48 -3.97 13.00
C PHE A 64 7.07 -3.44 14.32
N SER A 65 8.11 -2.60 14.26
CA SER A 65 8.67 -1.95 15.46
C SER A 65 7.70 -0.93 16.05
N HIS A 66 7.05 -0.11 15.22
CA HIS A 66 6.04 0.86 15.65
C HIS A 66 4.84 0.18 16.33
N ALA A 67 4.38 -0.95 15.81
CA ALA A 67 3.32 -1.76 16.41
C ALA A 67 3.77 -2.57 17.66
N GLY A 68 5.05 -2.50 18.04
CA GLY A 68 5.59 -3.14 19.26
C GLY A 68 5.85 -4.63 19.14
N TYR A 69 6.04 -5.16 17.91
CA TYR A 69 6.32 -6.58 17.69
C TYR A 69 7.82 -6.93 17.63
N ILE A 70 8.70 -5.94 17.51
CA ILE A 70 10.16 -6.09 17.42
C ILE A 70 10.82 -4.97 18.24
#